data_AF-A0A519YY70-F1
#
_entry.id   AF-A0A519YY70-F1
#
_cell.length_a   1.000
_cell.length_b   1.000
_cell.length_c   1.000
_cell.angle_alpha   90.00
_cell.angle_beta   90.00
_cell.angle_gamma   90.00
#
_symmetry.space_group_name_H-M   'P 1'
#
loop_
_entity.id
_entity.type
_entity.pdbx_description
1 polymer ?
#
loop_
_entity_poly.entity_id
_entity_poly.type
_entity_poly.pdbx_seq_one_letter_code
_entity_poly.pdbx_strand_id
1 'polypeptide(L)'
;MSTFSFRQQVVFAFLLFVLLLMLVPRAGYDGDVHYWIEWASYIFEHGLGNVYQLESNNYNPLYHHILWVYDQMMGSMEKVQYYIRFLKGFTLLFDFAGAFWAASLVPERERRFGLALLLLFNIGYLYNTLLWIQVDSIYTFLAFGAVVLAVRRHVASSAAFFVLAMAAKTQAIIFLPPLLLLWGPQWWHRPWGMVRAGLVAVGTATLVLAPFIWWSWESYLPRIISLNLNAAEMYPKVSMFAYNMWFLLMPAGQPQATSDKLVVAGLTYRNWGMLLFFVSSAIALCSVCWCSSRSALSKWRGSSATPPPKFPPHRSPRPRSRSSWPR
;
A
#
# COMPACT_ATOMS: atom_id res chain seq x y z
N MET A 1 -27.64 -7.73 16.34
CA MET A 1 -28.32 -7.75 15.01
C MET A 1 -27.84 -6.55 14.22
N SER A 2 -27.35 -6.74 13.00
CA SER A 2 -27.11 -5.62 12.07
C SER A 2 -28.44 -4.93 11.81
N THR A 3 -28.56 -3.63 12.09
CA THR A 3 -29.78 -2.86 11.84
C THR A 3 -30.15 -2.79 10.35
N PHE A 4 -29.18 -3.06 9.46
CA PHE A 4 -29.37 -3.05 8.01
C PHE A 4 -29.09 -4.41 7.37
N SER A 5 -29.95 -4.82 6.44
CA SER A 5 -29.72 -5.96 5.55
C SER A 5 -28.57 -5.70 4.58
N PHE A 6 -27.96 -6.76 4.00
CA PHE A 6 -26.88 -6.61 3.03
C PHE A 6 -27.29 -5.75 1.82
N ARG A 7 -28.52 -5.92 1.30
CA ARG A 7 -29.05 -5.10 0.19
C ARG A 7 -29.09 -3.62 0.56
N GLN A 8 -29.56 -3.30 1.76
CA GLN A 8 -29.58 -1.91 2.26
C GLN A 8 -28.16 -1.35 2.42
N GLN A 9 -27.21 -2.13 2.92
CA GLN A 9 -25.81 -1.71 3.05
C GLN A 9 -25.21 -1.35 1.69
N VAL A 10 -25.44 -2.18 0.67
CA VAL A 10 -24.97 -1.92 -0.70
C VAL A 10 -25.60 -0.65 -1.27
N VAL A 11 -26.91 -0.49 -1.12
CA VAL A 11 -27.63 0.71 -1.58
C VAL A 11 -27.09 1.96 -0.89
N PHE A 12 -26.92 1.94 0.44
CA PHE A 12 -26.39 3.09 1.17
C PHE A 12 -24.93 3.38 0.85
N ALA A 13 -24.09 2.36 0.67
CA ALA A 13 -22.72 2.55 0.21
C ALA A 13 -22.67 3.20 -1.17
N PHE A 14 -23.51 2.75 -2.11
CA PHE A 14 -23.60 3.34 -3.44
C PHE A 14 -24.10 4.79 -3.40
N LEU A 15 -25.17 5.07 -2.66
CA LEU A 15 -25.69 6.42 -2.49
C LEU A 15 -24.66 7.35 -1.85
N LEU A 16 -23.92 6.86 -0.86
CA LEU A 16 -22.83 7.61 -0.25
C LEU A 16 -21.71 7.87 -1.26
N PHE A 17 -21.29 6.88 -2.03
CA PHE A 17 -20.27 7.05 -3.07
C PHE A 17 -20.68 8.15 -4.06
N VAL A 18 -21.91 8.09 -4.58
CA VAL A 18 -22.45 9.10 -5.49
C VAL A 18 -22.51 10.47 -4.81
N LEU A 19 -23.00 10.54 -3.57
CA LEU A 19 -23.06 11.78 -2.80
C LEU A 19 -21.67 12.40 -2.65
N LEU A 20 -20.68 11.62 -2.20
CA LEU A 20 -19.32 12.11 -2.01
C LEU A 20 -18.69 12.56 -3.33
N LEU A 21 -18.93 11.84 -4.43
CA LEU A 21 -18.46 12.21 -5.76
C LEU A 21 -19.08 13.53 -6.24
N MET A 22 -20.36 13.78 -5.93
CA MET A 22 -21.05 15.03 -6.27
C MET A 22 -20.64 16.20 -5.37
N LEU A 23 -20.20 15.91 -4.15
CA LEU A 23 -19.71 16.90 -3.19
C LEU A 23 -18.23 17.26 -3.38
N VAL A 24 -17.50 16.61 -4.28
CA VAL A 24 -16.11 16.98 -4.59
C VAL A 24 -16.08 18.44 -5.03
N PRO A 25 -15.34 19.31 -4.32
CA PRO A 25 -15.31 20.72 -4.64
C PRO A 25 -14.67 20.96 -6.02
N ARG A 26 -14.98 22.11 -6.62
CA ARG A 26 -14.34 22.52 -7.87
C ARG A 26 -12.90 23.02 -7.65
N ALA A 27 -12.57 23.40 -6.43
CA ALA A 27 -11.24 23.84 -6.01
C ALA A 27 -10.74 22.90 -4.90
N GLY A 28 -9.78 22.04 -5.24
CA GLY A 28 -9.01 21.25 -4.27
C GLY A 28 -7.76 22.00 -3.84
N TYR A 29 -6.74 21.28 -3.37
CA TYR A 29 -5.43 21.91 -3.20
C TYR A 29 -4.83 22.25 -4.57
N ASP A 30 -4.71 23.55 -4.87
CA ASP A 30 -4.40 24.06 -6.21
C ASP A 30 -3.15 23.43 -6.83
N GLY A 31 -2.10 23.20 -6.03
CA GLY A 31 -0.87 22.57 -6.51
C GLY A 31 -1.08 21.15 -7.03
N ASP A 32 -1.80 20.31 -6.28
CA ASP A 32 -2.02 18.92 -6.65
C ASP A 32 -2.98 18.82 -7.85
N VAL A 33 -4.06 19.61 -7.84
CA VAL A 33 -5.02 19.65 -8.95
C VAL A 33 -4.35 20.12 -10.24
N HIS A 34 -3.48 21.13 -10.16
CA HIS A 34 -2.72 21.61 -11.30
C HIS A 34 -1.85 20.51 -11.91
N TYR A 35 -1.12 19.76 -11.08
CA TYR A 35 -0.30 18.63 -11.55
C TYR A 35 -1.14 17.55 -12.21
N TRP A 36 -2.31 17.19 -11.68
CA TRP A 36 -3.15 16.18 -12.32
C TRP A 36 -3.65 16.65 -13.68
N ILE A 37 -4.03 17.93 -13.81
CA ILE A 37 -4.42 18.52 -15.09
C ILE A 37 -3.24 18.47 -16.06
N GLU A 38 -2.05 18.95 -15.65
CA GLU A 38 -0.86 19.02 -16.48
C GLU A 38 -0.44 17.62 -16.99
N TRP A 39 -0.36 16.64 -16.08
CA TRP A 39 0.04 15.27 -16.45
C TRP A 39 -1.00 14.59 -17.33
N ALA A 40 -2.29 14.71 -17.01
CA ALA A 40 -3.38 14.17 -17.84
C ALA A 40 -3.39 14.80 -19.24
N SER A 41 -3.23 16.13 -19.29
CA SER A 41 -3.13 16.87 -20.56
C SER A 41 -1.98 16.36 -21.42
N TYR A 42 -0.82 16.19 -20.81
CA TYR A 42 0.36 15.70 -21.50
C TYR A 42 0.21 14.24 -21.95
N ILE A 43 -0.36 13.38 -21.12
CA ILE A 43 -0.66 11.98 -21.45
C ILE A 43 -1.63 11.90 -22.64
N PHE A 44 -2.64 12.78 -22.69
CA PHE A 44 -3.59 12.83 -23.80
C PHE A 44 -2.91 13.17 -25.13
N GLU A 45 -1.98 14.13 -25.14
CA GLU A 45 -1.30 14.59 -26.35
C GLU A 45 -0.14 13.68 -26.78
N HIS A 46 0.66 13.19 -25.84
CA HIS A 46 1.93 12.53 -26.12
C HIS A 46 1.92 11.04 -25.77
N GLY A 47 0.82 10.52 -25.21
CA GLY A 47 0.69 9.16 -24.76
C GLY A 47 1.28 8.90 -23.36
N LEU A 48 0.78 7.83 -22.72
CA LEU A 48 1.15 7.44 -21.35
C LEU A 48 2.66 7.33 -21.14
N GLY A 49 3.38 6.69 -22.06
CA GLY A 49 4.81 6.40 -21.92
C GLY A 49 5.68 7.65 -21.78
N ASN A 50 5.23 8.79 -22.31
CA ASN A 50 6.03 10.00 -22.43
C ASN A 50 5.80 11.02 -21.30
N VAL A 51 4.91 10.74 -20.34
CA VAL A 51 4.63 11.68 -19.22
C VAL A 51 5.88 12.03 -18.39
N TYR A 52 6.90 11.18 -18.43
CA TYR A 52 8.21 11.43 -17.82
C TYR A 52 9.14 12.30 -18.68
N GLN A 53 8.63 13.00 -19.68
CA GLN A 53 9.30 14.15 -20.28
C GLN A 53 9.03 15.45 -19.50
N LEU A 54 7.87 15.56 -18.84
CA LEU A 54 7.51 16.74 -18.04
C LEU A 54 8.39 16.85 -16.80
N GLU A 55 9.22 17.88 -16.67
CA GLU A 55 10.08 18.08 -15.50
C GLU A 55 9.29 18.19 -14.18
N SER A 56 8.08 18.74 -14.25
CA SER A 56 7.12 18.86 -13.15
C SER A 56 6.59 17.52 -12.63
N ASN A 57 6.70 16.43 -13.40
CA ASN A 57 6.24 15.11 -12.99
C ASN A 57 7.10 14.55 -11.85
N ASN A 58 6.50 14.49 -10.67
CA ASN A 58 7.10 13.98 -9.45
C ASN A 58 6.41 12.71 -8.91
N TYR A 59 5.55 12.07 -9.72
CA TYR A 59 4.71 10.96 -9.27
C TYR A 59 5.16 9.61 -9.80
N ASN A 60 4.80 8.56 -9.08
CA ASN A 60 5.15 7.19 -9.46
C ASN A 60 4.19 6.62 -10.53
N PRO A 61 4.66 5.62 -11.30
CA PRO A 61 4.03 5.20 -12.55
C PRO A 61 2.56 4.78 -12.48
N LEU A 62 2.11 4.18 -11.36
CA LEU A 62 0.76 3.61 -11.28
C LEU A 62 -0.33 4.68 -11.41
N TYR A 63 -0.09 5.88 -10.88
CA TYR A 63 -1.09 6.95 -10.97
C TYR A 63 -1.26 7.45 -12.40
N HIS A 64 -0.19 7.47 -13.19
CA HIS A 64 -0.25 7.85 -14.61
C HIS A 64 -1.11 6.89 -15.44
N HIS A 65 -1.16 5.60 -15.08
CA HIS A 65 -2.12 4.66 -15.69
C HIS A 65 -3.58 5.07 -15.41
N ILE A 66 -3.86 5.57 -14.20
CA ILE A 66 -5.21 6.03 -13.83
C ILE A 66 -5.57 7.30 -14.61
N LEU A 67 -4.64 8.25 -14.72
CA LEU A 67 -4.80 9.44 -15.55
C LEU A 67 -5.07 9.08 -17.01
N TRP A 68 -4.29 8.16 -17.57
CA TRP A 68 -4.49 7.70 -18.94
C TRP A 68 -5.88 7.09 -19.16
N VAL A 69 -6.36 6.23 -18.25
CA VAL A 69 -7.73 5.69 -18.34
C VAL A 69 -8.77 6.80 -18.29
N TYR A 70 -8.59 7.77 -17.40
CA TYR A 70 -9.47 8.93 -17.32
C TYR A 70 -9.48 9.76 -18.61
N ASP A 71 -8.32 9.98 -19.21
CA ASP A 71 -8.16 10.71 -20.47
C ASP A 71 -8.87 10.02 -21.63
N GLN A 72 -8.75 8.69 -21.73
CA GLN A 72 -9.47 7.88 -22.71
C GLN A 72 -10.99 8.00 -22.54
N MET A 73 -11.49 8.10 -21.29
CA MET A 73 -12.91 8.29 -21.02
C MET A 73 -13.41 9.69 -21.37
N MET A 74 -12.57 10.72 -21.19
CA MET A 74 -12.94 12.10 -21.50
C MET A 74 -12.89 12.39 -23.00
N GLY A 75 -11.92 11.83 -23.72
CA GLY A 75 -11.82 11.90 -25.19
C GLY A 75 -11.44 13.27 -25.76
N SER A 76 -11.19 14.28 -24.92
CA SER A 76 -10.70 15.60 -25.33
C SER A 76 -10.07 16.35 -24.15
N MET A 77 -9.06 17.16 -24.43
CA MET A 77 -8.38 18.02 -23.46
C MET A 77 -9.34 18.94 -22.67
N GLU A 78 -10.28 19.59 -23.36
CA GLU A 78 -11.24 20.51 -22.75
C GLU A 78 -12.10 19.81 -21.67
N LYS A 79 -12.51 18.57 -21.96
CA LYS A 79 -13.26 17.74 -21.01
C LYS A 79 -12.39 17.28 -19.84
N VAL A 80 -11.14 16.88 -20.10
CA VAL A 80 -10.19 16.50 -19.02
C VAL A 80 -10.09 17.63 -18.00
N GLN A 81 -9.83 18.85 -18.45
CA GLN A 81 -9.71 20.04 -17.60
C GLN A 81 -11.02 20.39 -16.90
N TYR A 82 -12.14 20.45 -17.63
CA TYR A 82 -13.43 20.84 -17.07
C TYR A 82 -13.98 19.83 -16.04
N TYR A 83 -13.76 18.53 -16.29
CA TYR A 83 -14.28 17.45 -15.46
C TYR A 83 -13.26 16.88 -14.47
N ILE A 84 -12.05 17.43 -14.36
CA ILE A 84 -10.93 16.87 -13.58
C ILE A 84 -11.31 16.40 -12.17
N ARG A 85 -12.22 17.09 -11.49
CA ARG A 85 -12.72 16.69 -10.16
C ARG A 85 -13.33 15.28 -10.13
N PHE A 86 -13.87 14.78 -11.24
CA PHE A 86 -14.44 13.44 -11.34
C PHE A 86 -13.39 12.33 -11.47
N LEU A 87 -12.11 12.68 -11.69
CA LEU A 87 -10.98 11.76 -11.47
C LEU A 87 -11.03 11.18 -10.05
N LYS A 88 -11.59 11.93 -9.09
CA LYS A 88 -11.83 11.49 -7.72
C LYS A 88 -12.66 10.19 -7.66
N GLY A 89 -13.52 9.93 -8.63
CA GLY A 89 -14.28 8.68 -8.72
C GLY A 89 -13.39 7.45 -8.69
N PHE A 90 -12.23 7.47 -9.36
CA PHE A 90 -11.26 6.37 -9.30
C PHE A 90 -10.69 6.18 -7.91
N THR A 91 -10.27 7.28 -7.27
CA THR A 91 -9.68 7.21 -5.93
C THR A 91 -10.70 6.79 -4.88
N LEU A 92 -11.95 7.25 -4.97
CA LEU A 92 -13.03 6.88 -4.04
C LEU A 92 -13.31 5.38 -4.04
N LEU A 93 -13.07 4.67 -5.14
CA LEU A 93 -13.17 3.21 -5.15
C LEU A 93 -12.20 2.59 -4.14
N PHE A 94 -10.98 3.12 -4.02
CA PHE A 94 -10.00 2.68 -3.04
C PHE A 94 -10.35 3.12 -1.63
N ASP A 95 -10.95 4.29 -1.45
CA ASP A 95 -11.46 4.73 -0.15
C ASP A 95 -12.51 3.74 0.40
N PHE A 96 -13.52 3.42 -0.41
CA PHE A 96 -14.56 2.46 -0.05
C PHE A 96 -14.01 1.05 0.09
N ALA A 97 -13.23 0.56 -0.88
CA ALA A 97 -12.65 -0.78 -0.81
C ALA A 97 -11.78 -0.95 0.45
N GLY A 98 -10.97 0.07 0.79
CA GLY A 98 -10.16 0.10 2.00
C GLY A 98 -11.00 0.05 3.27
N ALA A 99 -12.00 0.94 3.40
CA ALA A 99 -12.86 1.00 4.58
C ALA A 99 -13.64 -0.31 4.81
N PHE A 100 -14.24 -0.87 3.75
CA PHE A 100 -14.98 -2.12 3.83
C PHE A 100 -14.07 -3.32 4.07
N TRP A 101 -12.87 -3.36 3.48
CA TRP A 101 -11.91 -4.44 3.76
C TRP A 101 -11.41 -4.37 5.20
N ALA A 102 -11.05 -3.19 5.69
CA ALA A 102 -10.65 -2.99 7.09
C ALA A 102 -11.75 -3.45 8.06
N ALA A 103 -12.99 -3.00 7.84
CA ALA A 103 -14.12 -3.42 8.65
C ALA A 103 -14.39 -4.94 8.57
N SER A 104 -14.11 -5.58 7.43
CA SER A 104 -14.30 -7.04 7.28
C SER A 104 -13.38 -7.88 8.18
N LEU A 105 -12.28 -7.30 8.69
CA LEU A 105 -11.37 -7.96 9.61
C LEU A 105 -11.96 -8.09 11.02
N VAL A 106 -12.99 -7.32 11.34
CA VAL A 106 -13.67 -7.37 12.64
C VAL A 106 -14.61 -8.59 12.69
N PRO A 107 -14.53 -9.45 13.72
CA PRO A 107 -15.35 -10.66 13.81
C PRO A 107 -16.86 -10.39 13.79
N GLU A 108 -17.31 -9.34 14.49
CA GLU A 108 -18.72 -9.00 14.66
C GLU A 108 -19.32 -8.41 13.38
N ARG A 109 -20.02 -9.27 12.62
CA ARG A 109 -20.59 -8.91 11.31
C ARG A 109 -21.52 -7.70 11.38
N GLU A 110 -22.32 -7.59 12.44
CA GLU A 110 -23.24 -6.48 12.63
C GLU A 110 -22.57 -5.10 12.80
N ARG A 111 -21.30 -5.07 13.21
CA ARG A 111 -20.57 -3.81 13.41
C ARG A 111 -19.88 -3.33 12.14
N ARG A 112 -19.61 -4.22 11.19
CA ARG A 112 -18.75 -3.95 10.03
C ARG A 112 -19.20 -2.77 9.20
N PHE A 113 -20.50 -2.70 8.88
CA PHE A 113 -21.02 -1.59 8.09
C PHE A 113 -20.85 -0.25 8.83
N GLY A 114 -21.23 -0.18 10.11
CA GLY A 114 -21.03 1.02 10.93
C GLY A 114 -19.56 1.42 11.06
N LEU A 115 -18.64 0.46 11.16
CA LEU A 115 -17.19 0.72 11.20
C LEU A 115 -16.64 1.23 9.87
N ALA A 116 -17.12 0.69 8.74
CA ALA A 116 -16.77 1.21 7.42
C ALA A 116 -17.25 2.66 7.25
N LEU A 117 -18.49 2.95 7.68
CA LEU A 117 -19.00 4.33 7.69
C LEU A 117 -18.19 5.23 8.62
N LEU A 118 -17.79 4.77 9.80
CA LEU A 118 -16.98 5.54 10.73
C LEU A 118 -15.63 5.96 10.11
N LEU A 119 -15.00 5.07 9.33
CA LEU A 119 -13.80 5.40 8.58
C LEU A 119 -14.09 6.40 7.45
N LEU A 120 -15.13 6.16 6.66
CA LEU A 120 -15.49 7.03 5.53
C LEU A 120 -15.93 8.44 5.98
N PHE A 121 -16.53 8.57 7.17
CA PHE A 121 -16.93 9.85 7.76
C PHE A 121 -15.87 10.44 8.71
N ASN A 122 -14.69 9.84 8.82
CA ASN A 122 -13.61 10.42 9.60
C ASN A 122 -13.22 11.79 9.00
N ILE A 123 -13.19 12.83 9.82
CA ILE A 123 -12.99 14.22 9.35
C ILE A 123 -11.63 14.38 8.66
N GLY A 124 -10.56 13.80 9.22
CA GLY A 124 -9.23 13.86 8.61
C GLY A 124 -9.17 13.10 7.28
N TYR A 125 -9.88 11.98 7.21
CA TYR A 125 -10.02 11.18 5.99
C TYR A 125 -10.78 11.95 4.89
N LEU A 126 -11.96 12.51 5.23
CA LEU A 126 -12.75 13.35 4.34
C LEU A 126 -12.00 14.61 3.90
N TYR A 127 -11.24 15.23 4.81
CA TYR A 127 -10.41 16.38 4.48
C TYR A 127 -9.37 16.02 3.42
N ASN A 128 -8.60 14.96 3.62
CA ASN A 128 -7.58 14.54 2.65
C ASN A 128 -8.22 14.10 1.32
N THR A 129 -9.25 13.25 1.39
CA THR A 129 -9.80 12.62 0.19
C THR A 129 -10.70 13.57 -0.60
N LEU A 130 -11.60 14.33 0.04
CA LEU A 130 -12.58 15.19 -0.66
C LEU A 130 -12.16 16.65 -0.74
N LEU A 131 -11.76 17.28 0.38
CA LEU A 131 -11.49 18.71 0.39
C LEU A 131 -10.14 19.04 -0.27
N TRP A 132 -9.11 18.25 0.05
CA TRP A 132 -7.81 18.34 -0.60
C TRP A 132 -7.81 17.68 -1.99
N ILE A 133 -8.73 16.74 -2.22
CA ILE A 133 -8.85 15.90 -3.43
C ILE A 133 -7.70 14.87 -3.56
N GLN A 134 -6.92 14.64 -2.51
CA GLN A 134 -5.73 13.80 -2.56
C GLN A 134 -6.02 12.35 -2.97
N VAL A 135 -5.03 11.67 -3.56
CA VAL A 135 -5.16 10.31 -4.12
C VAL A 135 -4.54 9.22 -3.25
N ASP A 136 -4.27 9.55 -1.98
CA ASP A 136 -3.56 8.70 -1.02
C ASP A 136 -4.25 7.37 -0.70
N SER A 137 -5.57 7.30 -0.91
CA SER A 137 -6.34 6.08 -0.69
C SER A 137 -5.87 4.92 -1.55
N ILE A 138 -5.30 5.19 -2.74
CA ILE A 138 -4.75 4.16 -3.64
C ILE A 138 -3.58 3.42 -2.98
N TYR A 139 -2.50 4.13 -2.65
CA TYR A 139 -1.31 3.47 -2.07
C TYR A 139 -1.61 2.93 -0.67
N THR A 140 -2.48 3.60 0.10
CA THR A 140 -2.88 3.15 1.44
C THR A 140 -3.64 1.84 1.38
N PHE A 141 -4.60 1.69 0.46
CA PHE A 141 -5.31 0.44 0.22
C PHE A 141 -4.35 -0.69 -0.17
N LEU A 142 -3.43 -0.41 -1.10
CA LEU A 142 -2.47 -1.40 -1.59
C LEU A 142 -1.48 -1.83 -0.49
N ALA A 143 -0.93 -0.88 0.27
CA ALA A 143 -0.03 -1.17 1.39
C ALA A 143 -0.75 -1.93 2.52
N PHE A 144 -1.96 -1.50 2.90
CA PHE A 144 -2.80 -2.21 3.85
C PHE A 144 -3.08 -3.65 3.40
N GLY A 145 -3.48 -3.81 2.14
CA GLY A 145 -3.71 -5.12 1.54
C GLY A 145 -2.47 -6.00 1.54
N ALA A 146 -1.29 -5.44 1.24
CA ALA A 146 -0.02 -6.15 1.32
C ALA A 146 0.21 -6.73 2.72
N VAL A 147 -0.02 -5.95 3.78
CA VAL A 147 0.12 -6.40 5.17
C VAL A 147 -0.90 -7.47 5.51
N VAL A 148 -2.18 -7.25 5.20
CA VAL A 148 -3.25 -8.24 5.47
C VAL A 148 -2.97 -9.58 4.79
N LEU A 149 -2.53 -9.55 3.52
CA LEU A 149 -2.17 -10.74 2.76
C LEU A 149 -0.92 -11.42 3.32
N ALA A 150 0.07 -10.66 3.78
CA ALA A 150 1.26 -11.20 4.44
C ALA A 150 0.90 -11.94 5.73
N VAL A 151 0.06 -11.34 6.58
CA VAL A 151 -0.45 -11.96 7.81
C VAL A 151 -1.22 -13.25 7.52
N ARG A 152 -2.03 -13.26 6.44
CA ARG A 152 -2.74 -14.45 5.96
C ARG A 152 -1.86 -15.45 5.20
N ARG A 153 -0.55 -15.19 5.10
CA ARG A 153 0.46 -16.03 4.42
C ARG A 153 0.25 -16.17 2.91
N HIS A 154 -0.45 -15.23 2.27
CA HIS A 154 -0.56 -15.11 0.81
C HIS A 154 0.57 -14.24 0.25
N VAL A 155 1.81 -14.75 0.34
CA VAL A 155 2.99 -13.90 0.14
C VAL A 155 3.16 -13.39 -1.30
N ALA A 156 2.77 -14.16 -2.31
CA ALA A 156 2.85 -13.68 -3.69
C ALA A 156 1.90 -12.50 -3.96
N SER A 157 0.65 -12.59 -3.50
CA SER A 157 -0.32 -11.49 -3.60
C SER A 157 0.10 -10.30 -2.74
N SER A 158 0.65 -10.55 -1.55
CA SER A 158 1.21 -9.51 -0.68
C SER A 158 2.34 -8.74 -1.37
N ALA A 159 3.26 -9.44 -2.05
CA ALA A 159 4.35 -8.83 -2.80
C ALA A 159 3.83 -8.01 -4.00
N ALA A 160 2.84 -8.52 -4.74
CA ALA A 160 2.19 -7.77 -5.82
C ALA A 160 1.57 -6.46 -5.32
N PHE A 161 0.79 -6.54 -4.24
CA PHE A 161 0.16 -5.38 -3.61
C PHE A 161 1.20 -4.36 -3.13
N PHE A 162 2.32 -4.82 -2.56
CA PHE A 162 3.38 -3.92 -2.12
C PHE A 162 4.09 -3.23 -3.30
N VAL A 163 4.35 -3.96 -4.38
CA VAL A 163 4.92 -3.38 -5.62
C VAL A 163 3.98 -2.33 -6.20
N LEU A 164 2.67 -2.60 -6.26
CA LEU A 164 1.69 -1.62 -6.69
C LEU A 164 1.63 -0.41 -5.75
N ALA A 165 1.73 -0.60 -4.44
CA ALA A 165 1.77 0.49 -3.47
C ALA A 165 2.98 1.40 -3.69
N MET A 166 4.17 0.82 -3.89
CA MET A 166 5.39 1.55 -4.25
C MET A 166 5.24 2.28 -5.58
N ALA A 167 4.65 1.63 -6.58
CA ALA A 167 4.39 2.25 -7.88
C ALA A 167 3.30 3.33 -7.83
N ALA A 168 2.48 3.38 -6.78
CA ALA A 168 1.56 4.49 -6.52
C ALA A 168 2.26 5.65 -5.82
N LYS A 169 3.03 5.38 -4.75
CA LYS A 169 3.71 6.40 -3.96
C LYS A 169 4.96 5.85 -3.27
N THR A 170 6.06 6.60 -3.34
CA THR A 170 7.33 6.28 -2.66
C THR A 170 7.13 6.11 -1.15
N GLN A 171 6.17 6.83 -0.55
CA GLN A 171 5.82 6.76 0.87
C GLN A 171 5.41 5.35 1.31
N ALA A 172 4.99 4.45 0.40
CA ALA A 172 4.69 3.07 0.74
C ALA A 172 5.91 2.30 1.30
N ILE A 173 7.14 2.78 1.07
CA ILE A 173 8.37 2.13 1.55
C ILE A 173 8.42 1.94 3.07
N ILE A 174 7.68 2.76 3.83
CA ILE A 174 7.57 2.63 5.29
C ILE A 174 7.00 1.26 5.71
N PHE A 175 6.26 0.58 4.83
CA PHE A 175 5.71 -0.75 5.07
C PHE A 175 6.70 -1.88 4.73
N LEU A 176 7.84 -1.59 4.10
CA LEU A 176 8.82 -2.62 3.77
C LEU A 176 9.36 -3.33 5.03
N PRO A 177 9.81 -2.65 6.10
CA PRO A 177 10.28 -3.33 7.30
C PRO A 177 9.26 -4.31 7.94
N PRO A 178 7.99 -3.92 8.22
CA PRO A 178 7.03 -4.89 8.74
C PRO A 178 6.74 -6.04 7.76
N LEU A 179 6.69 -5.77 6.45
CA LEU A 179 6.48 -6.81 5.45
C LEU A 179 7.65 -7.81 5.41
N LEU A 180 8.90 -7.33 5.48
CA LEU A 180 10.07 -8.20 5.60
C LEU A 180 10.00 -9.08 6.85
N LEU A 181 9.56 -8.54 7.99
CA LEU A 181 9.34 -9.32 9.20
C LEU A 181 8.25 -10.38 9.03
N LEU A 182 7.20 -10.11 8.26
CA LEU A 182 6.12 -11.06 8.00
C LEU A 182 6.49 -12.12 6.95
N TRP A 183 7.25 -11.74 5.92
CA TRP A 183 7.74 -12.63 4.87
C TRP A 183 8.93 -13.47 5.30
N GLY A 184 9.80 -12.96 6.17
CA GLY A 184 11.03 -13.60 6.65
C GLY A 184 10.84 -15.07 7.05
N PRO A 185 9.93 -15.40 7.99
CA PRO A 185 9.67 -16.79 8.37
C PRO A 185 9.21 -17.66 7.21
N GLN A 186 8.53 -17.09 6.21
CA GLN A 186 7.99 -17.83 5.07
C GLN A 186 9.08 -18.38 4.14
N TRP A 187 10.29 -17.82 4.16
CA TRP A 187 11.46 -18.41 3.47
C TRP A 187 11.78 -19.81 3.96
N TRP A 188 11.71 -20.04 5.28
CA TRP A 188 11.89 -21.37 5.85
C TRP A 188 10.65 -22.24 5.71
N HIS A 189 9.46 -21.65 5.91
CA HIS A 189 8.22 -22.43 5.90
C HIS A 189 7.81 -22.88 4.49
N ARG A 190 7.96 -21.99 3.48
CA ARG A 190 7.46 -22.13 2.11
C ARG A 190 8.42 -21.46 1.09
N PRO A 191 9.64 -21.97 0.90
CA PRO A 191 10.66 -21.35 0.03
C PRO A 191 10.18 -21.17 -1.43
N TRP A 192 9.52 -22.17 -2.00
CA TRP A 192 8.92 -22.06 -3.34
C TRP A 192 7.82 -20.99 -3.42
N GLY A 193 7.13 -20.73 -2.31
CA GLY A 193 6.19 -19.62 -2.20
C GLY A 193 6.89 -18.26 -2.28
N MET A 194 8.13 -18.14 -1.77
CA MET A 194 8.93 -16.93 -1.86
C MET A 194 9.48 -16.71 -3.26
N VAL A 195 9.95 -17.77 -3.93
CA VAL A 195 10.35 -17.70 -5.34
C VAL A 195 9.18 -17.20 -6.20
N ARG A 196 8.00 -17.80 -6.03
CA ARG A 196 6.77 -17.33 -6.70
C ARG A 196 6.45 -15.87 -6.37
N ALA A 197 6.61 -15.46 -5.11
CA ALA A 197 6.39 -14.08 -4.72
C ALA A 197 7.38 -13.12 -5.39
N GLY A 198 8.65 -13.49 -5.51
CA GLY A 198 9.66 -12.74 -6.25
C GLY A 198 9.30 -12.60 -7.73
N LEU A 199 8.91 -13.70 -8.38
CA LEU A 199 8.47 -13.68 -9.78
C LEU A 199 7.23 -12.80 -9.99
N VAL A 200 6.25 -12.89 -9.09
CA VAL A 200 5.05 -12.03 -9.14
C VAL A 200 5.42 -10.57 -8.91
N ALA A 201 6.33 -10.27 -7.99
CA ALA A 201 6.78 -8.91 -7.73
C ALA A 201 7.48 -8.31 -8.97
N VAL A 202 8.41 -9.05 -9.56
CA VAL A 202 9.12 -8.64 -10.79
C VAL A 202 8.11 -8.46 -11.93
N GLY A 203 7.25 -9.45 -12.18
CA GLY A 203 6.23 -9.36 -13.22
C GLY A 203 5.29 -8.17 -13.04
N THR A 204 4.84 -7.91 -11.80
CA THR A 204 3.99 -6.75 -11.49
C THR A 204 4.72 -5.43 -11.74
N ALA A 205 5.98 -5.31 -11.30
CA ALA A 205 6.79 -4.12 -11.52
C ALA A 205 7.01 -3.89 -13.02
N THR A 206 7.37 -4.95 -13.76
CA THR A 206 7.56 -4.90 -15.21
C THR A 206 6.29 -4.45 -15.92
N LEU A 207 5.13 -4.99 -15.58
CA LEU A 207 3.86 -4.60 -16.22
C LEU A 207 3.53 -3.12 -16.00
N VAL A 208 3.74 -2.63 -14.78
CA VAL A 208 3.47 -1.22 -14.45
C VAL A 208 4.47 -0.29 -15.13
N LEU A 209 5.74 -0.70 -15.22
CA LEU A 209 6.81 0.12 -15.79
C LEU A 209 6.90 0.04 -17.32
N ALA A 210 6.34 -1.00 -17.94
CA ALA A 210 6.52 -1.27 -19.37
C ALA A 210 6.27 -0.08 -20.29
N PRO A 211 5.18 0.72 -20.14
CA PRO A 211 4.93 1.85 -21.03
C PRO A 211 6.01 2.93 -20.99
N PHE A 212 6.67 3.09 -19.85
CA PHE A 212 7.66 4.15 -19.62
C PHE A 212 9.09 3.72 -19.92
N ILE A 213 9.28 2.44 -20.29
CA ILE A 213 10.59 1.86 -20.62
C ILE A 213 10.65 1.51 -22.10
N TRP A 214 9.62 0.85 -22.62
CA TRP A 214 9.64 0.25 -23.97
C TRP A 214 8.68 0.92 -24.96
N TRP A 215 7.68 1.66 -24.48
CA TRP A 215 6.67 2.32 -25.32
C TRP A 215 6.66 3.83 -25.12
N SER A 216 7.85 4.36 -24.89
CA SER A 216 8.16 5.77 -24.72
C SER A 216 9.27 6.16 -25.70
N TRP A 217 9.48 7.46 -25.92
CA TRP A 217 10.53 7.96 -26.81
C TRP A 217 11.94 7.57 -26.35
N GLU A 218 12.13 7.50 -25.03
CA GLU A 218 13.32 6.98 -24.38
C GLU A 218 12.95 6.18 -23.13
N SER A 219 13.90 5.41 -22.57
CA SER A 219 13.65 4.70 -21.32
C SER A 219 13.71 5.65 -20.13
N TYR A 220 12.57 5.89 -19.49
CA TYR A 220 12.47 6.76 -18.32
C TYR A 220 12.77 6.06 -16.99
N LEU A 221 13.23 4.80 -17.02
CA LEU A 221 13.60 4.06 -15.81
C LEU A 221 14.61 4.82 -14.91
N PRO A 222 15.70 5.42 -15.45
CA PRO A 222 16.63 6.20 -14.62
C PRO A 222 15.95 7.39 -13.92
N ARG A 223 15.03 8.07 -14.62
CA ARG A 223 14.25 9.18 -14.05
C ARG A 223 13.30 8.70 -12.95
N ILE A 224 12.60 7.59 -13.16
CA ILE A 224 11.71 7.00 -12.15
C ILE A 224 12.50 6.60 -10.89
N ILE A 225 13.70 6.02 -11.06
CA ILE A 225 14.59 5.69 -9.96
C ILE A 225 15.04 6.96 -9.23
N SER A 226 15.45 8.01 -9.94
CA SER A 226 15.90 9.26 -9.32
C SER A 226 14.78 9.97 -8.55
N LEU A 227 13.56 9.96 -9.05
CA LEU A 227 12.38 10.48 -8.34
C LEU A 227 12.18 9.77 -6.98
N ASN A 228 12.33 8.44 -6.95
CA ASN A 228 12.16 7.67 -5.72
C ASN A 228 13.30 7.86 -4.73
N LEU A 229 14.55 7.93 -5.21
CA LEU A 229 15.73 8.13 -4.36
C LEU A 229 15.78 9.54 -3.76
N ASN A 230 15.31 10.55 -4.49
CA ASN A 230 15.37 11.95 -4.06
C ASN A 230 14.03 12.47 -3.50
N ALA A 231 13.03 11.60 -3.30
CA ALA A 231 11.70 12.00 -2.82
C ALA A 231 11.75 12.75 -1.48
N ALA A 232 12.63 12.33 -0.56
CA ALA A 232 12.80 12.99 0.73
C ALA A 232 13.47 14.38 0.62
N GLU A 233 14.11 14.68 -0.50
CA GLU A 233 14.84 15.94 -0.71
C GLU A 233 13.98 17.03 -1.38
N MET A 234 12.82 16.67 -1.93
CA MET A 234 11.93 17.58 -2.66
C MET A 234 11.53 18.81 -1.84
N TYR A 235 11.38 18.65 -0.53
CA TYR A 235 11.06 19.75 0.39
C TYR A 235 12.12 19.81 1.50
N PRO A 236 13.25 20.52 1.28
CA PRO A 236 14.36 20.60 2.24
C PRO A 236 14.05 21.58 3.38
N LYS A 237 12.93 21.32 4.08
CA LYS A 237 12.40 22.13 5.18
C LYS A 237 12.18 21.25 6.39
N VAL A 238 12.33 21.81 7.59
CA VAL A 238 12.16 21.06 8.85
C VAL A 238 10.73 20.54 8.99
N SER A 239 9.73 21.28 8.50
CA SER A 239 8.37 20.77 8.38
C SER A 239 7.56 21.48 7.29
N MET A 240 6.87 20.74 6.43
CA MET A 240 5.90 21.29 5.48
C MET A 240 4.51 21.38 6.12
N PHE A 241 4.36 22.18 7.18
CA PHE A 241 3.13 22.29 7.98
C PHE A 241 2.64 20.97 8.61
N ALA A 242 3.55 19.99 8.77
CA ALA A 242 3.30 18.81 9.56
C ALA A 242 3.59 19.14 11.03
N TYR A 243 2.56 19.17 11.88
CA TYR A 243 2.66 19.45 13.33
C TYR A 243 3.36 18.31 14.10
N ASN A 244 4.63 18.08 13.77
CA ASN A 244 5.53 17.14 14.41
C ASN A 244 6.25 17.80 15.60
N MET A 245 7.14 17.07 16.27
CA MET A 245 7.82 17.57 17.47
C MET A 245 8.63 18.85 17.25
N TRP A 246 9.05 19.16 16.01
CA TRP A 246 9.81 20.38 15.73
C TRP A 246 9.01 21.65 15.99
N PHE A 247 7.67 21.60 15.88
CA PHE A 247 6.81 22.71 16.28
C PHE A 247 6.85 23.01 17.79
N LEU A 248 7.18 22.01 18.61
CA LEU A 248 7.29 22.16 20.07
C LEU A 248 8.69 22.57 20.50
N LEU A 249 9.71 22.05 19.80
CA LEU A 249 11.11 22.18 20.20
C LEU A 249 11.82 23.39 19.58
N MET A 250 11.36 23.88 18.42
CA MET A 250 11.97 25.04 17.80
C MET A 250 11.50 26.34 18.49
N PRO A 251 12.42 27.28 18.78
CA PRO A 251 12.05 28.63 19.22
C PRO A 251 11.09 29.28 18.21
N ALA A 252 10.27 30.23 18.66
CA ALA A 252 9.24 30.91 17.86
C ALA A 252 9.76 31.34 16.47
N GLY A 253 9.56 30.45 15.49
CA GLY A 253 10.30 30.44 14.24
C GLY A 253 9.82 29.27 13.40
N GLN A 254 9.10 29.61 12.35
CA GLN A 254 8.36 28.75 11.44
C GLN A 254 9.18 27.53 10.95
N PRO A 255 8.94 26.30 11.46
CA PRO A 255 9.60 25.09 10.97
C PRO A 255 9.49 24.90 9.44
N GLN A 256 8.49 25.51 8.83
CA GLN A 256 8.27 25.60 7.38
C GLN A 256 9.23 26.50 6.61
N ALA A 257 9.82 27.50 7.26
CA ALA A 257 10.82 28.37 6.65
C ALA A 257 12.23 27.80 6.79
N THR A 258 12.48 27.04 7.85
CA THR A 258 13.80 26.55 8.24
C THR A 258 14.26 25.37 7.39
N SER A 259 15.53 25.41 6.95
CA SER A 259 16.16 24.31 6.20
C SER A 259 16.42 23.10 7.09
N ASP A 260 16.08 21.91 6.61
CA ASP A 260 16.36 20.63 7.31
C ASP A 260 17.84 20.25 7.32
N LYS A 261 18.68 20.98 6.57
CA LYS A 261 20.14 20.79 6.50
C LYS A 261 20.89 21.54 7.61
N LEU A 262 20.22 22.39 8.38
CA LEU A 262 20.87 23.09 9.49
C LEU A 262 21.27 22.10 10.59
N VAL A 263 22.48 22.30 11.13
CA VAL A 263 23.07 21.45 12.18
C VAL A 263 22.62 21.95 13.55
N VAL A 264 22.10 21.04 14.37
CA VAL A 264 21.74 21.24 15.77
C VAL A 264 22.24 20.07 16.59
N ALA A 265 22.96 20.35 17.69
CA ALA A 265 23.55 19.32 18.56
C ALA A 265 24.36 18.24 17.80
N GLY A 266 25.16 18.64 16.81
CA GLY A 266 26.07 17.76 16.07
C GLY A 266 25.49 17.02 14.86
N LEU A 267 24.17 17.08 14.63
CA LEU A 267 23.50 16.46 13.48
C LEU A 267 22.59 17.47 12.77
N THR A 268 22.29 17.25 11.49
CA THR A 268 21.27 18.06 10.80
C THR A 268 19.86 17.76 11.33
N TYR A 269 18.92 18.69 11.22
CA TYR A 269 17.49 18.41 11.52
C TYR A 269 16.97 17.19 10.76
N ARG A 270 17.38 17.01 9.50
CA ARG A 270 17.09 15.82 8.70
C ARG A 270 17.58 14.55 9.39
N ASN A 271 18.83 14.51 9.84
CA ASN A 271 19.41 13.34 10.49
C ASN A 271 18.72 13.04 11.82
N TRP A 272 18.37 14.06 12.61
CA TRP A 272 17.55 13.88 13.80
C TRP A 272 16.17 13.31 13.46
N GLY A 273 15.49 13.85 12.44
CA GLY A 273 14.21 13.33 11.97
C GLY A 273 14.29 11.87 11.54
N MET A 274 15.33 11.49 10.80
CA MET A 274 15.58 10.10 10.41
C MET A 274 15.85 9.19 11.61
N LEU A 275 16.66 9.63 12.58
CA LEU A 275 16.92 8.87 13.79
C LEU A 275 15.63 8.62 14.58
N LEU A 276 14.82 9.67 14.78
CA LEU A 276 13.54 9.58 15.48
C LEU A 276 12.57 8.66 14.75
N PHE A 277 12.51 8.74 13.43
CA PHE A 277 11.72 7.84 12.59
C PHE A 277 12.17 6.38 12.75
N PHE A 278 13.47 6.08 12.68
CA PHE A 278 13.98 4.72 12.82
C PHE A 278 13.78 4.17 14.23
N VAL A 279 14.02 4.97 15.27
CA VAL A 279 13.81 4.56 16.67
C VAL A 279 12.33 4.29 16.94
N SER A 280 11.44 5.20 16.56
CA SER A 280 9.99 4.99 16.74
C SER A 280 9.48 3.79 15.95
N SER A 281 9.98 3.58 14.72
CA SER A 281 9.68 2.39 13.92
C SER A 281 10.17 1.11 14.58
N ALA A 282 11.39 1.10 15.13
CA ALA A 282 11.94 -0.06 15.84
C ALA A 282 11.10 -0.42 17.08
N ILE A 283 10.66 0.60 17.84
CA ILE A 283 9.77 0.42 18.99
C ILE A 283 8.43 -0.17 18.53
N ALA A 284 7.80 0.43 17.52
CA ALA A 284 6.51 -0.01 16.99
C ALA A 284 6.55 -1.45 16.45
N LEU A 285 7.67 -1.86 15.86
CA LEU A 285 7.85 -3.18 15.26
C LEU A 285 8.42 -4.23 16.22
N CYS A 286 8.78 -3.87 17.45
CA CYS A 286 9.44 -4.76 18.40
C CYS A 286 8.64 -6.04 18.66
N SER A 287 7.32 -5.92 18.87
CA SER A 287 6.44 -7.07 19.10
C SER A 287 6.35 -7.99 17.89
N VAL A 288 6.23 -7.43 16.69
CA VAL A 288 6.19 -8.18 15.43
C VAL A 288 7.51 -8.89 15.18
N CYS A 289 8.64 -8.21 15.43
CA CYS A 289 9.98 -8.77 15.31
C CYS A 289 10.18 -9.97 16.25
N TRP A 290 9.73 -9.85 17.51
CA TRP A 290 9.76 -10.93 18.48
C TRP A 290 8.95 -12.15 18.02
N CYS A 291 7.70 -11.94 17.59
CA CYS A 291 6.84 -12.99 17.07
C CYS A 291 7.42 -13.66 15.82
N SER A 292 7.97 -12.88 14.89
CA SER A 292 8.59 -13.35 13.66
C SER A 292 9.79 -14.25 13.95
N SER A 293 10.68 -13.79 14.84
CA SER A 293 11.88 -14.54 15.26
C SER A 293 11.53 -15.89 15.87
N ARG A 294 10.50 -15.94 16.75
CA ARG A 294 10.02 -17.20 17.32
C ARG A 294 9.44 -18.15 16.27
N SER A 295 8.73 -17.62 15.28
CA SER A 295 8.14 -18.43 14.20
C SER A 295 9.21 -19.02 13.26
N ALA A 296 10.33 -18.33 13.05
CA ALA A 296 11.46 -18.86 12.30
C ALA A 296 12.18 -19.96 13.08
N LEU A 297 12.45 -19.72 14.38
CA LEU A 297 13.15 -20.66 15.25
C LEU A 297 12.40 -21.98 15.48
N SER A 298 11.07 -21.97 15.50
CA SER A 298 10.28 -23.19 15.72
C SER A 298 10.48 -24.25 14.63
N LYS A 299 10.69 -23.84 13.37
CA LYS A 299 11.00 -24.78 12.29
C LYS A 299 12.45 -25.24 12.32
N TRP A 300 13.39 -24.34 12.62
CA TRP A 300 14.81 -24.67 12.73
C TRP A 300 15.06 -25.77 13.77
N ARG A 301 14.44 -25.65 14.95
CA ARG A 301 14.49 -26.67 16.01
C ARG A 301 13.79 -27.98 15.62
N GLY A 302 12.73 -27.92 14.81
CA GLY A 302 12.04 -29.10 14.30
C GLY A 302 12.82 -29.84 13.19
N SER A 303 13.64 -29.14 12.41
CA SER A 303 14.53 -29.73 11.41
C SER A 303 15.84 -30.29 11.98
N SER A 304 16.25 -29.86 13.18
CA SER A 304 17.43 -30.38 13.90
C SER A 304 17.12 -31.55 14.84
N ALA A 305 15.85 -31.94 14.99
CA ALA A 305 15.48 -33.13 15.72
C ALA A 305 15.76 -34.37 14.85
N THR A 306 16.66 -35.24 15.32
CA THR A 306 16.84 -36.58 14.73
C THR A 306 15.49 -37.29 14.66
N PRO A 307 15.13 -37.94 13.53
CA PRO A 307 13.91 -38.71 13.49
C PRO A 307 13.98 -39.80 14.59
N PRO A 308 12.88 -40.05 15.33
CA PRO A 308 12.88 -41.11 16.32
C PRO A 308 13.26 -42.43 15.65
N PRO A 309 14.00 -43.32 16.34
CA PRO A 309 14.38 -44.60 15.77
C PRO A 309 13.12 -45.33 15.30
N LYS A 310 13.15 -45.78 14.04
CA LYS A 310 12.09 -46.62 13.49
C LYS A 310 12.02 -47.88 14.35
N PHE A 311 10.99 -47.99 15.18
CA PHE A 311 10.69 -49.25 15.87
C PHE A 311 10.46 -50.36 14.82
N PRO A 312 10.97 -51.58 15.04
CA PRO A 312 10.78 -52.67 14.10
C PRO A 312 9.29 -53.02 13.97
N PRO A 313 8.85 -53.52 12.81
CA PRO A 313 7.44 -53.80 12.58
C PRO A 313 6.93 -54.85 13.58
N HIS A 314 5.86 -54.48 14.29
CA HIS A 314 5.07 -55.41 15.08
C HIS A 314 4.61 -56.56 14.18
N ARG A 315 5.05 -57.78 14.47
CA ARG A 315 4.52 -59.00 13.85
C ARG A 315 3.02 -59.08 14.19
N SER A 316 2.17 -59.01 13.18
CA SER A 316 0.75 -59.32 13.30
C SER A 316 0.56 -60.81 13.63
N PRO A 317 -0.37 -61.18 14.53
CA PRO A 317 -0.71 -62.57 14.76
C PRO A 317 -1.48 -63.12 13.55
N ARG A 318 -1.06 -64.30 13.07
CA ARG A 318 -1.71 -65.05 11.98
C ARG A 318 -3.18 -65.33 12.31
N PRO A 319 -4.10 -65.29 11.34
CA PRO A 319 -5.47 -65.73 11.55
C PRO A 319 -5.50 -67.26 11.70
N ARG A 320 -6.18 -67.75 12.75
CA ARG A 320 -6.50 -69.16 12.95
C ARG A 320 -7.44 -69.62 11.83
N SER A 321 -7.09 -70.75 11.22
CA SER A 321 -7.88 -71.47 10.23
C SER A 321 -9.25 -71.85 10.79
N ARG A 322 -10.32 -71.54 10.07
CA ARG A 322 -11.65 -72.13 10.32
C ARG A 322 -11.61 -73.59 9.88
N SER A 323 -11.75 -74.51 10.84
CA SER A 323 -12.05 -75.92 10.57
C SER A 323 -13.53 -76.06 10.26
N SER A 324 -13.81 -76.57 9.07
CA SER A 324 -15.07 -77.20 8.68
C SER A 324 -15.40 -78.37 9.60
N TRP A 325 -16.66 -78.50 10.01
CA TRP A 325 -17.26 -79.81 10.32
C TRP A 325 -18.69 -79.89 9.76
N PRO A 326 -19.15 -81.10 9.38
CA PRO A 326 -20.31 -81.33 8.53
C PRO A 326 -21.54 -81.82 9.31
N ARG A 327 -22.73 -81.43 8.85
CA ARG A 327 -23.87 -82.28 8.44
C ARG A 327 -25.10 -81.42 8.22
#